data_AF-A0A0C3BWB6-F1
#
_entry.id   AF-A0A0C3BWB6-F1
#
_cell.length_a   1.000
_cell.length_b   1.000
_cell.length_c   1.000
_cell.angle_alpha   90.00
_cell.angle_beta   90.00
_cell.angle_gamma   90.00
#
_symmetry.space_group_name_H-M   'P 1'
#
loop_
_entity.id
_entity.type
_entity.pdbx_description
1 polymer ?
#
loop_
_entity_poly.entity_id
_entity_poly.type
_entity_poly.pdbx_seq_one_letter_code
_entity_poly.pdbx_strand_id
1 'polypeptide(L)'
;MSNSTLLTAFALGAFPLIFLVRHLSTKYKTKQLPLPPGPKTSWFGGIQLPTSHPWLTYARWKDTFGDIIYIYKYGNPIVVLNTAEAANLLLDKRSNKYSSRPRRTMLNEL
;
A
#
# COMPACT_ATOMS: atom_id res chain seq x y z
N MET A 1 -21.50 31.46 39.08
CA MET A 1 -21.52 30.99 37.68
C MET A 1 -21.04 29.55 37.65
N SER A 2 -21.86 28.62 37.16
CA SER A 2 -21.66 27.18 37.30
C SER A 2 -20.55 26.65 36.37
N ASN A 3 -19.71 25.74 36.88
CA ASN A 3 -18.59 25.13 36.16
C ASN A 3 -18.98 24.46 34.82
N SER A 4 -20.26 24.16 34.63
CA SER A 4 -20.83 23.61 33.38
C SER A 4 -20.75 24.56 32.18
N THR A 5 -20.86 25.88 32.38
CA THR A 5 -20.80 26.86 31.27
C THR A 5 -19.38 27.10 30.78
N LEU A 6 -18.39 26.95 31.66
CA LEU A 6 -16.97 27.03 31.29
C LEU A 6 -16.53 25.80 30.49
N LEU A 7 -17.03 24.61 30.85
CA LEU A 7 -16.73 23.37 30.13
C LEU A 7 -17.34 23.35 28.72
N THR A 8 -18.57 23.86 28.54
CA THR A 8 -19.20 23.93 27.21
C THR A 8 -18.52 24.96 26.30
N ALA A 9 -18.08 26.10 26.85
CA ALA A 9 -17.31 27.09 26.11
C ALA A 9 -15.95 26.53 25.64
N PHE A 10 -15.25 25.78 26.50
CA PHE A 10 -14.00 25.11 26.12
C PHE A 10 -14.21 24.01 25.07
N ALA A 11 -15.28 23.23 25.19
CA ALA A 11 -15.60 22.16 24.24
C ALA A 11 -15.90 22.72 22.84
N LEU A 12 -16.64 23.82 22.73
CA LEU A 12 -16.97 24.45 21.44
C LEU A 12 -15.74 25.05 20.74
N GLY A 13 -14.72 25.49 21.47
CA GLY A 13 -13.46 25.98 20.88
C GLY A 13 -12.47 24.86 20.56
N ALA A 14 -12.33 23.87 21.44
CA ALA A 14 -11.34 22.81 21.29
C ALA A 14 -11.73 21.77 20.21
N PHE A 15 -13.01 21.44 20.09
CA PHE A 15 -13.48 20.44 19.12
C PHE A 15 -13.21 20.81 17.65
N PRO A 16 -13.55 22.03 17.17
CA PRO A 16 -13.24 22.42 15.79
C PRO A 16 -11.73 22.56 15.55
N LEU A 17 -10.97 23.01 16.56
CA LEU A 17 -9.51 23.10 16.46
C LEU A 17 -8.88 21.70 16.30
N ILE A 18 -9.30 20.73 17.10
CA ILE A 18 -8.82 19.33 17.00
C ILE A 18 -9.25 18.70 15.68
N PHE A 19 -10.50 18.95 15.23
CA PHE A 19 -11.00 18.47 13.95
C PHE A 19 -10.21 19.06 12.76
N LEU A 20 -9.96 20.37 12.77
CA LEU A 20 -9.17 21.07 11.76
C LEU A 20 -7.72 20.56 11.74
N VAL A 21 -7.08 20.43 12.90
CA VAL A 21 -5.71 19.90 13.01
C VAL A 21 -5.67 18.47 12.48
N ARG A 22 -6.60 17.58 12.87
CA ARG A 22 -6.66 16.22 12.30
C ARG A 22 -6.89 16.24 10.80
N HIS A 23 -7.80 17.07 10.30
CA HIS A 23 -8.11 17.15 8.88
C HIS A 23 -6.90 17.65 8.06
N LEU A 24 -6.21 18.67 8.55
CA LEU A 24 -4.98 19.18 7.94
C LEU A 24 -3.84 18.15 8.04
N SER A 25 -3.60 17.56 9.20
CA SER A 25 -2.60 16.49 9.37
C SER A 25 -2.87 15.28 8.49
N THR A 26 -4.14 14.94 8.19
CA THR A 26 -4.45 13.86 7.23
C THR A 26 -4.10 14.22 5.80
N LYS A 27 -4.18 15.50 5.40
CA LYS A 27 -3.71 15.97 4.08
C LYS A 27 -2.18 16.01 3.98
N TYR A 28 -1.48 16.15 5.11
CA TYR A 28 -0.02 16.09 5.19
C TYR A 28 0.54 14.67 5.34
N LYS A 29 -0.30 13.62 5.34
CA LYS A 29 0.20 12.25 5.19
C LYS A 29 0.82 12.11 3.80
N THR A 30 2.14 12.30 3.78
CA THR A 30 3.13 11.90 2.77
C THR A 30 2.55 11.68 1.38
N LYS A 31 2.89 12.55 0.42
CA LYS A 31 2.77 12.24 -1.01
C LYS A 31 3.43 10.88 -1.24
N GLN A 32 2.64 9.81 -1.22
CA GLN A 32 3.12 8.49 -1.55
C GLN A 32 3.53 8.60 -3.00
N LEU A 33 4.77 8.25 -3.30
CA LEU A 33 5.23 8.14 -4.67
C LEU A 33 4.21 7.29 -5.43
N PRO A 34 3.89 7.66 -6.69
CA PRO A 34 2.96 6.86 -7.47
C PRO A 34 3.48 5.42 -7.49
N LEU A 35 2.56 4.49 -7.21
CA LEU A 35 2.88 3.06 -7.26
C LEU A 35 3.34 2.72 -8.69
N PRO A 36 4.21 1.70 -8.85
CA PRO A 36 4.57 1.21 -10.17
C PRO A 36 3.32 0.89 -11.01
N PRO A 37 3.42 0.99 -12.35
CA PRO A 37 2.32 0.61 -13.23
C PRO A 37 1.98 -0.87 -13.03
N GLY A 38 0.73 -1.23 -13.31
CA GLY A 38 0.32 -2.61 -13.24
C GLY A 38 -1.16 -2.79 -13.54
N PRO A 39 -1.59 -4.05 -13.65
CA PRO A 39 -2.98 -4.34 -13.94
C PRO A 39 -3.87 -3.74 -12.85
N LYS A 40 -4.98 -3.12 -13.27
CA LYS A 40 -5.92 -2.48 -12.34
C LYS A 40 -6.69 -3.55 -11.57
N THR A 41 -6.65 -3.45 -10.24
CA THR A 41 -7.43 -4.32 -9.37
C THR A 41 -8.85 -3.75 -9.28
N SER A 42 -9.85 -4.51 -9.70
CA SER A 42 -11.27 -4.12 -9.52
C SER A 42 -11.63 -4.10 -8.03
N TRP A 43 -12.50 -3.14 -7.65
CA TRP A 43 -13.01 -2.96 -6.28
C TRP A 43 -13.66 -4.24 -5.72
N PHE A 44 -14.26 -5.06 -6.58
CA PHE A 44 -14.99 -6.28 -6.19
C PHE A 44 -14.16 -7.57 -6.21
N GLY A 45 -12.84 -7.49 -6.33
CA GLY A 45 -11.99 -8.67 -6.17
C GLY A 45 -11.30 -9.11 -7.45
N GLY A 46 -10.29 -8.33 -7.81
CA GLY A 46 -9.01 -8.94 -8.15
C GLY A 46 -8.72 -9.13 -9.63
N ILE A 47 -7.45 -8.94 -9.97
CA ILE A 47 -6.88 -9.56 -11.15
C ILE A 47 -6.87 -11.08 -10.97
N GLN A 48 -7.41 -11.78 -11.96
CA GLN A 48 -7.24 -13.21 -12.09
C GLN A 48 -5.78 -13.51 -12.41
N LEU A 49 -5.00 -13.69 -11.35
CA LEU A 49 -3.67 -14.29 -11.48
C LEU A 49 -3.84 -15.77 -11.84
N PRO A 50 -3.08 -16.29 -12.81
CA PRO A 50 -3.12 -17.71 -13.15
C PRO A 50 -2.71 -18.53 -11.92
N THR A 51 -3.47 -19.58 -11.63
CA THR A 51 -3.11 -20.54 -10.57
C THR A 51 -1.90 -21.37 -10.99
N SER A 52 -1.82 -21.73 -12.27
CA SER A 52 -0.70 -22.48 -12.86
C SER A 52 0.27 -21.55 -13.56
N HIS A 53 1.57 -21.68 -13.27
CA HIS A 53 2.65 -20.96 -13.96
C HIS A 53 2.49 -19.42 -14.02
N PRO A 54 2.23 -18.74 -12.89
CA PRO A 54 1.99 -17.28 -12.87
C PRO A 54 3.14 -16.46 -13.45
N TRP A 55 4.38 -16.97 -13.37
CA TRP A 55 5.56 -16.31 -13.93
C TRP A 55 5.49 -16.11 -15.44
N LEU A 56 4.78 -16.97 -16.19
CA LEU A 56 4.59 -16.78 -17.63
C LEU A 56 3.75 -15.55 -17.93
N THR A 57 2.68 -15.35 -17.16
CA THR A 57 1.83 -14.16 -17.29
C THR A 57 2.57 -12.90 -16.86
N TYR A 58 3.38 -12.99 -15.80
CA TYR A 58 4.22 -11.88 -15.35
C TYR A 58 5.25 -11.46 -16.38
N ALA A 59 5.88 -12.44 -17.05
CA ALA A 59 6.79 -12.19 -18.15
C ALA A 59 6.10 -11.48 -19.31
N ARG A 60 4.90 -11.93 -19.72
CA ARG A 60 4.11 -11.27 -20.79
C ARG A 60 3.70 -9.84 -20.42
N TRP A 61 3.41 -9.59 -19.15
CA TRP A 61 3.05 -8.26 -18.68
C TRP A 61 4.19 -7.26 -18.71
N LYS A 62 5.44 -7.72 -18.84
CA LYS A 62 6.60 -6.84 -19.07
C LYS A 62 6.36 -5.93 -20.28
N ASP A 63 5.85 -6.47 -21.36
CA ASP A 63 5.65 -5.72 -22.62
C ASP A 63 4.57 -4.64 -22.49
N THR A 64 3.65 -4.78 -21.53
CA THR A 64 2.54 -3.85 -21.31
C THR A 64 2.83 -2.82 -20.22
N PHE A 65 3.46 -3.24 -19.12
CA PHE A 65 3.63 -2.41 -17.92
C PHE A 65 5.09 -2.05 -17.62
N GLY A 66 6.05 -2.70 -18.29
CA GLY A 66 7.48 -2.48 -18.12
C GLY A 66 8.14 -3.41 -17.09
N ASP A 67 9.31 -2.99 -16.62
CA ASP A 67 10.22 -3.83 -15.85
C ASP A 67 9.82 -4.06 -14.39
N ILE A 68 9.01 -3.15 -13.84
CA ILE A 68 8.53 -3.20 -12.45
C ILE A 68 7.02 -3.08 -12.47
N ILE A 69 6.34 -4.13 -11.99
CA ILE A 69 4.89 -4.24 -12.04
C ILE A 69 4.33 -4.30 -10.61
N TYR A 70 3.30 -3.50 -10.34
CA TYR A 70 2.57 -3.55 -9.09
C TYR A 70 1.24 -4.30 -9.25
N ILE A 71 1.00 -5.28 -8.39
CA ILE A 71 -0.22 -6.08 -8.34
C ILE A 71 -0.78 -6.00 -6.93
N TYR A 72 -2.10 -5.81 -6.81
CA TYR A 72 -2.78 -5.85 -5.52
C TYR A 72 -3.82 -6.97 -5.54
N LYS A 73 -3.73 -7.94 -4.62
CA LYS A 73 -4.68 -9.06 -4.57
C LYS A 73 -4.96 -9.47 -3.13
N TYR A 74 -6.24 -9.49 -2.75
CA TYR A 74 -6.70 -9.95 -1.43
C TYR A 74 -5.91 -9.37 -0.26
N GLY A 75 -5.73 -8.04 -0.22
CA GLY A 75 -4.96 -7.38 0.84
C GLY A 75 -3.44 -7.52 0.73
N ASN A 76 -2.93 -8.24 -0.27
CA ASN A 76 -1.51 -8.47 -0.49
C ASN A 76 -1.00 -7.62 -1.65
N PRO A 77 -0.18 -6.58 -1.38
CA PRO A 77 0.58 -5.90 -2.42
C PRO A 77 1.75 -6.79 -2.88
N ILE A 78 1.91 -6.93 -4.19
CA ILE A 78 2.94 -7.74 -4.83
C ILE A 78 3.65 -6.86 -5.85
N VAL A 79 4.99 -6.82 -5.78
CA VAL A 79 5.83 -6.16 -6.78
C VAL A 79 6.57 -7.24 -7.55
N VAL A 80 6.47 -7.21 -8.88
CA VAL A 80 7.15 -8.13 -9.79
C VAL A 80 8.28 -7.40 -10.48
N LEU A 81 9.46 -8.03 -10.50
CA LEU A 81 10.66 -7.53 -11.16
C LEU A 81 10.95 -8.41 -12.38
N ASN A 82 10.86 -7.85 -13.57
CA ASN A 82 10.97 -8.57 -14.85
C ASN A 82 12.35 -8.44 -15.52
N THR A 83 13.30 -7.72 -14.91
CA THR A 83 14.67 -7.58 -15.41
C THR A 83 15.71 -7.88 -14.33
N ALA A 84 16.86 -8.41 -14.77
CA ALA A 84 17.99 -8.68 -13.90
C ALA A 84 18.55 -7.40 -13.27
N GLU A 85 18.52 -6.29 -14.01
CA GLU A 85 18.94 -4.98 -13.51
C GLU A 85 18.05 -4.52 -12.33
N ALA A 86 16.73 -4.55 -12.50
CA ALA A 86 15.80 -4.18 -11.43
C ALA A 86 15.94 -5.08 -10.19
N ALA A 87 16.15 -6.39 -10.40
CA ALA A 87 16.41 -7.35 -9.33
C ALA A 87 17.70 -7.02 -8.58
N ASN A 88 18.80 -6.75 -9.28
CA ASN A 88 20.08 -6.39 -8.65
C ASN A 88 19.97 -5.06 -7.89
N LEU A 89 19.36 -4.03 -8.48
CA LEU A 89 19.20 -2.72 -7.86
C LEU A 89 18.36 -2.76 -6.56
N LEU A 90 17.33 -3.60 -6.50
CA LEU A 90 16.43 -3.66 -5.35
C LEU A 90 16.84 -4.75 -4.35
N LEU A 91 17.12 -5.96 -4.79
CA LEU A 91 17.35 -7.10 -3.89
C LEU A 91 18.80 -7.19 -3.42
N ASP A 92 19.76 -6.80 -4.26
CA ASP A 92 21.19 -6.90 -3.94
C ASP A 92 21.72 -5.58 -3.35
N LYS A 93 21.74 -4.51 -4.15
CA LYS A 93 22.25 -3.19 -3.73
C LYS A 93 21.48 -2.58 -2.55
N ARG A 94 20.21 -2.94 -2.38
CA ARG A 94 19.33 -2.44 -1.31
C ARG A 94 18.83 -3.58 -0.40
N SER A 95 19.61 -4.65 -0.28
CA SER A 95 19.29 -5.85 0.52
C SER A 95 18.85 -5.54 1.96
N ASN A 96 19.48 -4.57 2.63
CA ASN A 96 19.09 -4.15 3.99
C ASN A 96 17.62 -3.68 4.07
N LYS A 97 17.06 -3.13 2.98
CA LYS A 97 15.67 -2.65 2.93
C LYS A 97 14.66 -3.74 2.51
N TYR A 98 15.07 -4.69 1.66
CA TYR A 98 14.17 -5.63 1.00
C TYR A 98 14.39 -7.11 1.37
N SER A 99 15.29 -7.41 2.31
CA SER A 99 15.57 -8.78 2.78
C SER A 99 14.51 -9.34 3.76
N SER A 100 13.64 -8.49 4.28
CA SER A 100 12.54 -8.90 5.16
C SER A 100 11.56 -9.83 4.47
N ARG A 101 11.22 -10.96 5.11
CA ARG A 101 10.26 -11.95 4.57
C ARG A 101 8.86 -11.70 5.16
N PRO A 102 7.84 -11.40 4.33
CA PRO A 102 6.48 -11.21 4.83
C PRO A 102 5.98 -12.53 5.43
N ARG A 103 5.59 -12.49 6.71
CA ARG A 103 4.89 -13.63 7.33
C ARG A 103 3.50 -13.70 6.71
N ARG A 104 3.19 -14.81 6.06
CA ARG A 104 1.81 -15.13 5.68
C ARG A 104 1.23 -15.98 6.79
N THR A 105 0.24 -15.46 7.51
CA THR A 105 -0.57 -16.28 8.41
C THR A 105 -1.28 -17.29 7.54
N MET A 106 -0.89 -18.55 7.64
CA MET A 106 -1.48 -19.60 6.83
C MET A 106 -2.94 -19.82 7.26
N LEU A 107 -3.78 -20.13 6.28
CA LEU A 107 -5.03 -20.91 6.37
C LEU A 107 -4.85 -22.31 7.04
N ASN A 108 -3.76 -22.54 7.79
CA ASN A 108 -3.38 -23.82 8.42
C ASN A 108 -3.53 -23.80 9.95
N GLU A 109 -4.32 -22.89 10.52
CA GLU A 109 -4.81 -23.01 11.90
C GLU A 109 -6.32 -23.23 11.93
N LEU A 110 -6.76 -24.25 11.18
CA LEU A 110 -8.08 -24.89 11.37
C LEU A 110 -7.87 -26.21 12.11
#